data_AF-A0A959IKD7-F1
#
_entry.id   AF-A0A959IKD7-F1
#
_cell.length_a   1.000
_cell.length_b   1.000
_cell.length_c   1.000
_cell.angle_alpha   90.00
_cell.angle_beta   90.00
_cell.angle_gamma   90.00
#
_symmetry.space_group_name_H-M   'P 1'
#
loop_
_entity.id
_entity.type
_entity.pdbx_description
1 polymer ?
#
loop_
_entity_poly.entity_id
_entity_poly.type
_entity_poly.pdbx_seq_one_letter_code
_entity_poly.pdbx_strand_id
1 'polypeptide(L)'
;MYPKSILFTPAMLYFEHMTQKRRVYLLRHSHDPVDQDIYSSLKYLVEQAGIDLSYRGVISRLHRAKETREDGKQIIRLRDKQGNPITIEIQDILKQE
;
A
#
# COMPACT_ATOMS: atom_id res chain seq x y z
N MET A 1 27.84 44.94 26.02
CA MET A 1 28.04 43.82 25.07
C MET A 1 26.95 42.80 25.39
N TYR A 2 25.81 42.85 24.68
CA TYR A 2 24.63 42.05 24.99
C TYR A 2 24.66 40.75 24.16
N PRO A 3 24.34 39.57 24.74
CA PRO A 3 24.27 38.35 23.97
C PRO A 3 23.01 38.37 23.09
N LYS A 4 23.19 38.10 21.80
CA LYS A 4 22.09 37.88 20.85
C LYS A 4 21.32 36.62 21.26
N SER A 5 20.13 36.80 21.80
CA SER A 5 19.13 35.76 21.95
C SER A 5 18.72 35.25 20.58
N ILE A 6 18.98 33.97 20.32
CA ILE A 6 18.50 33.26 19.13
C ILE A 6 16.99 33.08 19.34
N LEU A 7 16.21 33.92 18.67
CA LEU A 7 14.77 33.77 18.56
C LEU A 7 14.48 32.51 17.75
N PHE A 8 14.21 31.41 18.45
CA PHE A 8 13.56 30.23 17.89
C PHE A 8 12.21 30.66 17.33
N THR A 9 12.11 30.73 16.01
CA THR A 9 10.86 31.04 15.32
C THR A 9 9.98 29.79 15.30
N PRO A 10 8.67 29.91 15.60
CA PRO A 10 7.72 28.78 15.56
C PRO A 10 7.45 28.24 14.15
N ALA A 11 7.99 28.88 13.11
CA ALA A 11 7.85 28.43 11.72
C ALA A 11 8.62 27.14 11.40
N MET A 12 9.62 26.76 12.20
CA MET A 12 10.38 25.53 11.99
C MET A 12 9.62 24.24 12.37
N LEU A 13 8.48 24.34 13.07
CA LEU A 13 7.67 23.17 13.47
C LEU A 13 6.55 22.83 12.49
N TYR A 14 6.32 23.64 11.44
CA TYR A 14 5.25 23.40 10.46
C TYR A 14 5.69 22.54 9.26
N PHE A 15 6.97 22.18 9.18
CA PHE A 15 7.51 21.27 8.15
C PHE A 15 7.66 19.82 8.65
N GLU A 16 6.99 19.44 9.74
CA GLU A 16 6.76 18.03 10.04
C GLU A 16 5.81 17.44 8.98
N HIS A 17 6.42 16.90 7.93
CA HIS A 17 6.01 15.65 7.31
C HIS A 17 4.59 15.63 6.70
N MET A 18 4.36 16.41 5.64
CA MET A 18 3.48 15.92 4.57
C MET A 18 4.19 14.83 3.76
N THR A 19 4.66 13.76 4.43
CA THR A 19 5.17 12.59 3.73
C THR A 19 3.98 11.93 3.06
N GLN A 20 3.80 12.18 1.76
CA GLN A 20 2.69 11.65 1.00
C GLN A 20 2.80 10.12 0.99
N LYS A 21 2.01 9.44 1.82
CA LYS A 21 1.91 7.97 1.85
C LYS A 21 1.41 7.51 0.50
N ARG A 22 2.25 6.83 -0.27
CA ARG A 22 1.87 6.25 -1.56
C ARG A 22 1.46 4.81 -1.34
N ARG A 23 0.23 4.47 -1.70
CA ARG A 23 -0.25 3.09 -1.64
C ARG A 23 0.27 2.32 -2.85
N VAL A 24 0.87 1.16 -2.61
CA VAL A 24 1.27 0.20 -3.63
C VAL A 24 0.53 -1.12 -3.43
N TYR A 25 0.24 -1.78 -4.55
CA TYR A 25 -0.48 -3.05 -4.57
C TYR A 25 0.43 -4.11 -5.14
N LEU A 26 0.72 -5.12 -4.34
CA LEU A 26 1.61 -6.21 -4.67
C LEU A 26 0.76 -7.44 -4.97
N LEU A 27 0.91 -7.99 -6.16
CA LEU A 27 0.31 -9.27 -6.53
C LEU A 27 1.38 -10.34 -6.40
N ARG A 28 1.07 -11.40 -5.66
CA ARG A 28 1.91 -12.60 -5.57
C ARG A 28 1.15 -13.79 -6.12
N HIS A 29 1.76 -14.47 -7.08
CA HIS A 29 1.25 -15.74 -7.57
C HIS A 29 1.71 -16.86 -6.66
N SER A 30 0.84 -17.80 -6.30
CA SER A 30 1.23 -18.86 -5.36
C SER A 30 2.19 -19.89 -5.93
N HIS A 31 2.40 -19.90 -7.26
CA HIS A 31 3.32 -20.82 -7.91
C HIS A 31 4.79 -20.35 -7.82
N ASP A 32 5.03 -19.07 -7.50
CA ASP A 32 6.36 -18.53 -7.24
C ASP A 32 6.30 -17.31 -6.29
N PRO A 33 6.73 -17.43 -5.02
CA PRO A 33 6.71 -16.31 -4.08
C PRO A 33 7.73 -15.21 -4.42
N VAL A 34 8.66 -15.47 -5.34
CA VAL A 34 9.64 -14.49 -5.83
C VAL A 34 9.03 -13.61 -6.90
N ASP A 35 8.07 -14.13 -7.67
CA ASP A 35 7.41 -13.38 -8.75
C ASP A 35 6.30 -12.49 -8.17
N GLN A 36 6.64 -11.21 -8.04
CA GLN A 36 5.80 -10.19 -7.42
C GLN A 36 5.63 -9.00 -8.35
N ASP A 37 4.41 -8.81 -8.84
CA ASP A 37 4.07 -7.63 -9.62
C ASP A 37 3.67 -6.46 -8.73
N ILE A 38 4.17 -5.28 -9.07
CA ILE A 38 3.88 -4.03 -8.35
C ILE A 38 2.97 -3.14 -9.20
N TYR A 39 1.80 -2.83 -8.66
CA TYR A 39 0.82 -1.97 -9.31
C TYR A 39 0.66 -0.65 -8.54
N SER A 40 0.53 0.44 -9.31
CA SER A 40 0.28 1.79 -8.79
C SER A 40 -1.18 2.03 -8.40
N SER A 41 -2.11 1.19 -8.88
CA SER A 41 -3.53 1.26 -8.54
C SER A 41 -4.17 -0.12 -8.48
N LEU A 42 -5.20 -0.25 -7.63
CA LEU A 42 -5.98 -1.49 -7.52
C LEU A 42 -6.69 -1.84 -8.84
N LYS A 43 -7.15 -0.82 -9.58
CA LYS A 43 -7.86 -1.03 -10.84
C LYS A 43 -6.97 -1.74 -11.86
N TYR A 44 -5.74 -1.24 -12.02
CA TYR A 44 -4.75 -1.86 -12.92
C TYR A 44 -4.42 -3.28 -12.48
N LEU A 45 -4.22 -3.50 -11.18
CA LEU A 45 -4.00 -4.85 -10.65
C LEU A 45 -5.14 -5.79 -11.07
N VAL A 46 -6.40 -5.42 -10.84
CA VAL A 46 -7.54 -6.32 -11.15
C VAL A 46 -7.69 -6.59 -12.65
N GLU A 47 -7.43 -5.58 -13.48
CA GLU A 47 -7.51 -5.70 -14.95
C GLU A 47 -6.40 -6.59 -15.53
N GLN A 48 -5.17 -6.46 -15.02
CA GLN A 48 -4.00 -7.19 -15.54
C GLN A 48 -3.87 -8.59 -14.92
N ALA A 49 -4.15 -8.74 -13.62
CA ALA A 49 -3.94 -9.98 -12.88
C ALA A 49 -4.93 -11.11 -13.22
N GLY A 50 -5.90 -10.86 -14.11
CA GLY A 50 -6.86 -11.89 -14.52
C GLY A 50 -7.64 -12.51 -13.36
N ILE A 51 -8.04 -11.69 -12.38
CA ILE A 51 -8.69 -12.14 -11.14
C ILE A 51 -10.10 -12.67 -11.42
N ASP A 52 -10.48 -13.76 -10.77
CA ASP A 52 -11.84 -14.31 -10.77
C ASP A 52 -12.79 -13.56 -9.82
N LEU A 53 -12.65 -12.22 -9.78
CA LEU A 53 -13.47 -11.38 -8.92
C LEU A 53 -13.58 -9.99 -9.55
N SER A 54 -14.78 -9.43 -9.53
CA SER A 54 -14.98 -8.05 -9.99
C SER A 54 -14.19 -7.07 -9.12
N TYR A 55 -13.81 -5.93 -9.69
CA TYR A 55 -13.15 -4.84 -8.97
C TYR A 55 -13.89 -4.45 -7.66
N ARG A 56 -15.23 -4.38 -7.71
CA ARG A 56 -16.07 -4.12 -6.52
C ARG A 56 -15.97 -5.24 -5.49
N GLY A 57 -15.91 -6.49 -5.93
CA GLY A 57 -15.70 -7.64 -5.06
C GLY A 57 -14.34 -7.59 -4.36
N VAL A 58 -13.29 -7.22 -5.10
CA VAL A 58 -11.92 -7.07 -4.56
C VAL A 58 -11.89 -5.96 -3.50
N ILE A 59 -12.46 -4.79 -3.80
CA ILE A 59 -12.61 -3.69 -2.83
C ILE A 59 -13.35 -4.17 -1.58
N SER A 60 -14.47 -4.88 -1.74
CA SER A 60 -15.25 -5.36 -0.61
C SER A 60 -14.46 -6.32 0.29
N ARG A 61 -13.64 -7.19 -0.31
CA ARG A 61 -12.75 -8.07 0.45
C ARG A 61 -11.64 -7.31 1.16
N LEU A 62 -11.03 -6.33 0.50
CA LEU A 62 -10.02 -5.45 1.12
C LEU A 62 -10.59 -4.68 2.32
N HIS A 63 -11.79 -4.10 2.17
CA HIS A 63 -12.48 -3.41 3.26
C HIS A 63 -12.81 -4.33 4.45
N ARG A 64 -13.14 -5.60 4.19
CA ARG A 64 -13.37 -6.60 5.24
C ARG A 64 -12.08 -7.11 5.88
N ALA A 65 -11.00 -7.17 5.10
CA ALA A 65 -9.69 -7.62 5.55
C ALA A 65 -8.92 -6.54 6.33
N LYS A 66 -9.61 -5.48 6.81
CA LYS A 66 -9.07 -4.45 7.69
C LYS A 66 -8.27 -5.10 8.83
N GLU A 67 -6.96 -5.09 8.63
CA GLU A 67 -5.86 -5.34 9.58
C GLU A 67 -5.89 -6.67 10.34
N THR A 68 -4.95 -7.56 10.01
CA THR A 68 -4.54 -8.62 10.93
C THR A 68 -3.08 -9.04 10.72
N ARG A 69 -2.18 -8.06 10.61
CA ARG A 69 -0.74 -8.27 10.83
C ARG A 69 -0.16 -7.06 11.55
N GLU A 70 0.70 -7.31 12.53
CA GLU A 70 1.39 -6.29 13.33
C GLU A 70 2.16 -5.28 12.45
N ASP A 71 2.47 -5.65 11.21
CA ASP A 71 3.19 -4.87 10.21
C ASP A 71 2.35 -3.79 9.50
N GLY A 72 1.06 -3.62 9.81
CA GLY A 72 0.17 -2.64 9.14
C GLY A 72 -0.17 -2.97 7.67
N LYS A 73 0.15 -4.19 7.22
CA LYS A 73 -0.08 -4.66 5.86
C LYS A 73 -1.48 -5.26 5.71
N GLN A 74 -2.18 -4.91 4.64
CA GLN A 74 -3.45 -5.56 4.30
C GLN A 74 -3.21 -6.65 3.27
N ILE A 75 -3.66 -7.87 3.57
CA ILE A 75 -3.46 -9.03 2.70
C ILE A 75 -4.81 -9.68 2.44
N ILE A 76 -5.11 -9.93 1.17
CA ILE A 76 -6.24 -10.79 0.78
C ILE A 76 -5.77 -11.92 -0.12
N ARG A 77 -6.36 -13.10 0.08
CA ARG A 77 -6.15 -14.27 -0.75
C ARG A 77 -7.35 -14.45 -1.68
N LEU A 78 -7.08 -14.55 -2.96
CA LEU A 78 -8.05 -14.71 -4.03
C LEU A 78 -7.63 -15.87 -4.95
N ARG A 79 -8.40 -16.07 -6.03
CA ARG A 79 -8.04 -16.95 -7.13
C ARG A 79 -8.02 -16.15 -8.43
N ASP A 80 -7.14 -16.53 -9.35
CA ASP A 80 -7.22 -16.08 -10.73
C ASP A 80 -8.36 -16.81 -11.47
N LYS A 81 -8.64 -16.40 -12.71
CA LYS A 81 -9.65 -17.01 -13.60
C LYS A 81 -9.39 -18.50 -13.91
N GLN A 82 -8.17 -18.98 -13.68
CA GLN A 82 -7.79 -20.38 -13.89
C GLN A 82 -7.93 -21.20 -12.60
N GLY A 83 -8.33 -20.56 -11.50
CA GLY A 83 -8.52 -21.18 -10.20
C GLY A 83 -7.24 -21.26 -9.35
N ASN A 84 -6.11 -20.72 -9.84
CA ASN A 84 -4.85 -20.71 -9.10
C ASN A 84 -4.93 -19.69 -7.96
N PRO A 85 -4.35 -20.00 -6.80
CA PRO A 85 -4.35 -19.07 -5.69
C PRO A 85 -3.44 -17.87 -5.97
N ILE A 86 -3.92 -16.67 -5.67
CA ILE A 86 -3.17 -15.42 -5.74
C ILE A 86 -3.33 -14.64 -4.43
N THR A 87 -2.33 -13.86 -4.08
CA THR A 87 -2.35 -13.01 -2.89
C THR A 87 -2.15 -11.56 -3.31
N ILE A 88 -3.03 -10.67 -2.84
CA ILE A 88 -2.86 -9.22 -2.97
C ILE A 88 -2.43 -8.68 -1.62
N GLU A 89 -1.29 -8.01 -1.59
CA GLU A 89 -0.77 -7.29 -0.44
C GLU A 89 -0.78 -5.79 -0.72
N ILE A 90 -1.31 -5.00 0.20
CA ILE A 90 -1.30 -3.55 0.14
C ILE A 90 -0.27 -3.05 1.14
N GLN A 91 0.65 -2.22 0.65
CA GLN A 91 1.61 -1.52 1.48
C GLN A 91 1.48 -0.01 1.24
N ASP A 92 1.54 0.76 2.32
CA ASP A 92 1.68 2.21 2.23
C ASP A 92 3.19 2.52 2.33
N ILE A 93 3.81 2.89 1.20
CA ILE A 93 5.22 3.30 1.18
C ILE A 93 5.34 4.80 1.48
N LEU A 94 6.26 5.14 2.38
CA LEU A 94 6.66 6.52 2.61
C LEU A 94 7.51 6.96 1.42
N LYS A 95 7.05 7.98 0.70
CA LYS A 95 7.84 8.58 -0.38
C LYS A 95 9.01 9.32 0.28
N GLN A 96 10.23 8.79 0.16
CA GLN A 96 11.45 9.57 0.39
C GLN A 96 11.66 10.42 -0.88
N GLU A 97 11.54 11.74 -0.74
CA GLU A 97 11.99 12.69 -1.77
C GLU A 97 13.51 12.82 -1.76
#